data_AF-A0A920PH25-F1
#
_entry.id   AF-A0A920PH25-F1
#
_cell.length_a   1.000
_cell.length_b   1.000
_cell.length_c   1.000
_cell.angle_alpha   90.00
_cell.angle_beta   90.00
_cell.angle_gamma   90.00
#
_symmetry.space_group_name_H-M   'P 1'
#
loop_
_entity.id
_entity.type
_entity.pdbx_description
1 polymer ?
#
loop_
_entity_poly.entity_id
_entity_poly.type
_entity_poly.pdbx_seq_one_letter_code
_entity_poly.pdbx_strand_id
1 'polypeptide(L)'
;MKSKNVFYGWYVAISCSLIYFFVNSMTLFVPQNLFPTFIEEFSLNREQASLTVRNTLLFAALLSPFSGILIDKYGVTVVMRIGIIVMALYL
;
A
#
# COMPACT_ATOMS: atom_id res chain seq x y z
N MET A 1 -6.40 11.45 40.25
CA MET A 1 -5.58 10.31 39.78
C MET A 1 -5.08 10.61 38.37
N LYS A 2 -3.80 10.96 38.21
CA LYS A 2 -3.14 11.16 36.90
C LYS A 2 -3.00 9.79 36.23
N SER A 3 -3.85 9.51 35.24
CA SER A 3 -3.77 8.29 34.44
C SER A 3 -2.41 8.25 33.74
N LYS A 4 -1.73 7.10 33.82
CA LYS A 4 -0.40 6.86 33.27
C LYS A 4 -0.43 7.14 31.77
N ASN A 5 0.29 8.18 31.34
CA ASN A 5 0.61 8.45 29.95
C ASN A 5 1.52 7.32 29.44
N VAL A 6 0.96 6.19 29.05
CA VAL A 6 1.69 5.17 28.29
C VAL A 6 2.04 5.82 26.96
N PHE A 7 3.33 5.94 26.66
CA PHE A 7 3.83 6.52 25.42
C PHE A 7 3.51 5.56 24.27
N TYR A 8 2.28 5.66 23.74
CA TYR A 8 1.77 4.78 22.67
C TYR A 8 2.58 4.88 21.36
N GLY A 9 3.48 5.87 21.25
CA GLY A 9 4.36 6.05 20.09
C GLY A 9 5.18 4.82 19.73
N TRP A 10 5.67 4.04 20.72
CA TRP A 10 6.40 2.81 20.44
C TRP A 10 5.52 1.71 19.84
N TYR A 11 4.29 1.56 20.34
CA TYR A 11 3.32 0.61 19.77
C TYR A 11 2.91 1.02 18.34
N VAL A 12 2.69 2.31 18.11
CA VAL A 12 2.36 2.83 16.77
C VAL A 12 3.53 2.65 15.81
N ALA A 13 4.77 2.93 16.24
CA ALA A 13 5.96 2.77 15.42
C ALA A 13 6.21 1.30 15.04
N ILE A 14 6.11 0.38 16.01
CA ILE A 14 6.24 -1.07 15.75
C ILE A 14 5.14 -1.52 14.79
N SER A 15 3.89 -1.13 15.03
CA SER A 15 2.77 -1.51 14.16
C SER A 15 2.95 -0.98 12.74
N CYS A 16 3.36 0.29 12.60
CA CYS A 16 3.61 0.91 11.30
C CYS A 16 4.78 0.23 10.58
N SER A 17 5.87 -0.08 11.29
CA SER A 17 7.02 -0.80 10.74
C SER A 17 6.63 -2.20 10.26
N LEU A 18 5.82 -2.93 11.03
CA LEU A 18 5.35 -4.27 10.69
C LEU A 18 4.45 -4.22 9.44
N ILE A 19 3.48 -3.30 9.40
CA ILE A 19 2.63 -3.07 8.23
C ILE A 19 3.48 -2.73 7.00
N TYR A 20 4.45 -1.81 7.14
CA TYR A 20 5.30 -1.40 6.03
C TYR A 20 6.16 -2.54 5.50
N PHE A 21 6.67 -3.40 6.39
CA PHE A 21 7.42 -4.60 6.04
C PHE A 21 6.57 -5.58 5.23
N PHE A 22 5.35 -5.88 5.67
CA PHE A 22 4.43 -6.78 4.95
C PHE A 22 4.01 -6.18 3.61
N VAL A 23 3.65 -4.91 3.56
CA VAL A 23 3.24 -4.24 2.32
C VAL A 23 4.37 -4.21 1.29
N ASN A 24 5.60 -3.87 1.70
CA ASN A 24 6.75 -3.88 0.79
C ASN A 24 7.08 -5.28 0.29
N SER A 25 7.01 -6.28 1.18
CA SER A 25 7.22 -7.68 0.80
C SER A 25 6.18 -8.11 -0.23
N MET A 26 4.89 -7.91 0.04
CA MET A 26 3.83 -8.28 -0.92
C MET A 26 3.96 -7.53 -2.24
N THR A 27 4.25 -6.23 -2.21
CA THR A 27 4.39 -5.42 -3.44
C THR A 27 5.52 -5.91 -4.34
N LEU A 28 6.60 -6.46 -3.78
CA LEU A 28 7.72 -6.98 -4.58
C LEU A 28 7.51 -8.43 -5.02
N PHE A 29 6.96 -9.29 -4.16
CA PHE A 29 6.82 -10.72 -4.45
C PHE A 29 5.57 -11.09 -5.23
N VAL A 30 4.44 -10.41 -5.00
CA VAL A 30 3.14 -10.72 -5.62
C VAL A 30 3.19 -10.55 -7.15
N PRO A 31 3.72 -9.44 -7.71
CA PRO A 31 3.82 -9.29 -9.16
C PRO A 31 4.71 -10.39 -9.73
N GLN A 32 5.93 -10.59 -9.19
CA GLN A 32 6.89 -11.55 -9.74
C GLN A 32 6.35 -12.98 -9.78
N ASN A 33 5.54 -13.37 -8.78
CA ASN A 33 4.94 -14.70 -8.73
C ASN A 33 3.71 -14.85 -9.64
N LEU A 34 2.90 -13.79 -9.81
CA LEU A 34 1.71 -13.82 -10.65
C LEU A 34 1.98 -13.50 -12.13
N PHE A 35 3.09 -12.83 -12.44
CA PHE A 35 3.55 -12.56 -13.80
C PHE A 35 3.52 -13.81 -14.71
N PRO A 36 4.15 -14.95 -14.33
CA PRO A 36 4.12 -16.15 -15.16
C PRO A 36 2.70 -16.71 -15.35
N THR A 37 1.86 -16.68 -14.31
CA THR A 37 0.45 -17.10 -14.40
C THR A 37 -0.34 -16.20 -15.35
N PHE A 38 -0.21 -14.88 -15.26
CA PHE A 38 -0.91 -13.96 -16.18
C PHE A 38 -0.44 -14.10 -17.63
N ILE A 39 0.83 -14.44 -17.86
CA ILE A 39 1.38 -14.68 -19.20
C ILE A 39 0.78 -15.95 -19.81
N GLU A 40 0.62 -17.02 -19.03
CA GLU A 40 -0.03 -18.26 -19.48
C GLU A 40 -1.54 -18.08 -19.69
N GLU A 41 -2.24 -17.48 -18.73
CA GLU A 41 -3.71 -17.41 -18.70
C GLU A 41 -4.27 -16.43 -19.75
N PHE A 42 -3.59 -15.30 -19.98
CA PHE A 42 -4.03 -14.28 -20.93
C PHE A 42 -3.26 -14.30 -22.27
N SER A 43 -2.32 -15.24 -22.46
CA SER A 43 -1.45 -15.31 -23.65
C SER A 43 -0.72 -13.98 -23.96
N LEU A 44 -0.45 -13.19 -22.92
CA LEU A 44 0.14 -11.85 -23.05
C LEU A 44 1.65 -11.93 -23.26
N ASN A 45 2.18 -11.04 -24.10
CA ASN A 45 3.63 -10.92 -24.28
C ASN A 45 4.25 -10.33 -22.99
N ARG A 46 5.42 -10.81 -22.55
CA ARG A 46 6.09 -10.40 -21.28
C ARG A 46 6.23 -8.88 -21.14
N GLU A 47 6.39 -8.19 -22.28
CA GLU A 47 6.46 -6.73 -22.34
C GLU A 47 5.15 -6.04 -21.93
N GLN A 48 3.99 -6.58 -22.30
CA GLN A 48 2.69 -5.99 -21.96
C GLN A 48 2.41 -6.11 -20.46
N ALA A 49 2.78 -7.24 -19.86
CA ALA A 49 2.65 -7.41 -18.42
C ALA A 49 3.58 -6.44 -17.65
N SER A 50 4.82 -6.25 -18.14
CA SER A 50 5.79 -5.30 -17.55
C SER A 50 5.31 -3.85 -17.68
N LEU A 51 4.68 -3.49 -18.80
CA LEU A 51 4.07 -2.19 -19.02
C LEU A 51 2.93 -1.91 -18.02
N THR A 52 2.06 -2.89 -17.77
CA THR A 52 0.97 -2.74 -16.78
C THR A 52 1.51 -2.47 -15.38
N VAL A 53 2.52 -3.23 -14.95
CA VAL A 53 3.14 -3.02 -13.63
C VAL A 53 3.84 -1.67 -13.53
N ARG A 54 4.61 -1.28 -14.57
CA ARG A 54 5.18 0.08 -14.65
C ARG A 54 4.11 1.15 -14.52
N ASN A 55 2.99 0.99 -15.22
CA ASN A 55 1.90 1.95 -15.21
C ASN A 55 1.26 2.07 -13.81
N THR A 56 0.98 0.95 -13.16
CA THR A 56 0.46 0.93 -11.78
C THR A 56 1.41 1.59 -10.79
N LEU A 57 2.71 1.30 -10.88
CA LEU A 57 3.74 1.94 -10.04
C LEU A 57 3.84 3.44 -10.32
N LEU A 58 3.69 3.88 -11.57
CA LEU A 58 3.75 5.28 -11.97
C LEU A 58 2.56 6.07 -11.43
N PHE A 59 1.35 5.49 -11.50
CA PHE A 59 0.16 6.06 -10.85
C PHE A 59 0.29 6.07 -9.33
N ALA A 60 0.79 4.99 -8.72
CA ALA A 60 1.02 4.94 -7.28
C ALA A 60 2.04 6.02 -6.83
N ALA A 61 3.10 6.23 -7.61
CA ALA A 61 4.11 7.27 -7.33
C ALA A 61 3.54 8.70 -7.49
N LEU A 62 2.68 8.94 -8.48
CA LEU A 62 1.99 10.23 -8.66
C LEU A 62 0.97 10.51 -7.57
N LEU A 63 0.26 9.48 -7.11
CA LEU A 63 -0.75 9.58 -6.05
C LEU A 63 -0.15 9.61 -4.64
N SER A 64 1.09 9.13 -4.47
CA SER A 64 1.85 9.19 -3.21
C SER A 64 1.88 10.59 -2.58
N PRO A 65 2.36 11.66 -3.26
CA PRO A 65 2.38 13.00 -2.69
C PRO A 65 0.97 13.54 -2.42
N PHE A 66 -0.02 13.17 -3.24
CA PHE A 66 -1.41 13.56 -3.00
C PHE A 66 -1.96 12.95 -1.71
N SER A 67 -1.63 11.68 -1.44
CA SER A 67 -1.98 11.03 -0.18
C SER A 67 -1.29 11.70 1.02
N GLY A 68 -0.03 12.11 0.87
CA GLY A 68 0.71 12.86 1.89
C GLY A 68 0.05 14.20 2.25
N ILE A 69 -0.35 14.99 1.23
CA ILE A 69 -1.06 16.25 1.44
C ILE A 69 -2.41 16.03 2.15
N LEU A 70 -3.12 14.95 1.82
CA LEU A 70 -4.37 14.59 2.51
C LEU A 70 -4.12 14.21 3.97
N ILE A 71 -3.05 13.48 4.26
CA ILE A 71 -2.67 13.08 5.62
C ILE A 71 -2.33 14.32 6.46
N ASP A 72 -1.57 15.26 5.90
CA ASP A 72 -1.18 16.49 6.60
C ASP A 72 -2.39 17.39 6.90
N LYS A 73 -3.41 17.40 6.03
CA LYS A 73 -4.59 18.26 6.18
C LYS A 73 -5.71 17.67 7.03
N TYR A 74 -5.98 16.36 6.92
CA TYR A 74 -7.12 15.69 7.57
C TYR A 74 -6.73 14.74 8.71
N GLY A 75 -5.43 14.54 8.92
CA GLY A 75 -4.87 13.64 9.93
C GLY A 75 -4.84 12.18 9.48
N VAL A 76 -3.76 11.48 9.88
CA VAL A 76 -3.47 10.07 9.57
C VAL A 76 -4.68 9.14 9.76
N THR A 77 -5.44 9.32 10.85
CA THR A 77 -6.48 8.37 11.25
C THR A 77 -7.68 8.36 10.29
N VAL A 78 -8.04 9.50 9.73
CA VAL A 78 -9.16 9.62 8.77
C VAL A 78 -8.75 9.05 7.43
N VAL A 79 -7.55 9.39 6.95
CA VAL A 79 -7.04 8.91 5.67
C VAL A 79 -6.85 7.39 5.67
N MET A 80 -6.34 6.82 6.76
CA MET A 80 -6.20 5.36 6.87
C MET A 80 -7.55 4.64 6.85
N ARG A 81 -8.59 5.16 7.53
CA ARG A 81 -9.93 4.55 7.52
C ARG A 81 -10.54 4.56 6.11
N ILE A 82 -10.42 5.69 5.40
CA ILE A 82 -10.90 5.80 4.03
C ILE A 82 -10.14 4.83 3.12
N GLY A 83 -8.82 4.73 3.25
CA GLY A 83 -8.00 3.79 2.48
C GLY A 83 -8.41 2.32 2.67
N ILE A 84 -8.71 1.91 3.91
CA ILE A 84 -9.20 0.56 4.20
C ILE A 84 -10.56 0.31 3.55
N ILE A 85 -11.48 1.28 3.62
CA ILE A 85 -12.82 1.15 3.01
C ILE A 85 -12.71 1.04 1.48
N VAL A 86 -11.85 1.85 0.86
CA VAL A 86 -11.63 1.81 -0.59
C VAL A 86 -11.00 0.48 -1.02
N MET A 87 -10.02 -0.04 -0.28
CA MET A 87 -9.46 -1.37 -0.55
C MET A 87 -10.51 -2.47 -0.40
N ALA A 88 -11.33 -2.42 0.66
CA ALA A 88 -12.37 -3.42 0.90
C ALA A 88 -13.48 -3.41 -0.16
N LEU A 89 -13.76 -2.24 -0.78
CA LEU A 89 -14.70 -2.13 -1.90
C LEU A 89 -14.09 -2.56 -3.24
N TYR A 90 -12.76 -2.51 -3.37
CA TYR A 90 -12.05 -2.90 -4.58
C TYR A 90 -11.76 -4.40 -4.66
N LEU A 91 -11.64 -5.07 -3.50
CA LEU A 91 -11.47 -6.52 -3.36
C LEU A 91 -12.78 -7.27 -3.66
#